data_AF-A0A7C1N024-F1
#
_entry.id   AF-A0A7C1N024-F1
#
_cell.length_a   1.000
_cell.length_b   1.000
_cell.length_c   1.000
_cell.angle_alpha   90.00
_cell.angle_beta   90.00
_cell.angle_gamma   90.00
#
_symmetry.space_group_name_H-M   'P 1'
#
loop_
_entity.id
_entity.type
_entity.pdbx_description
1 polymer ?
#
loop_
_entity_poly.entity_id
_entity_poly.type
_entity_poly.pdbx_seq_one_letter_code
_entity_poly.pdbx_strand_id
1 'polypeptide(L)'
;MPVIIKTDKCTGCGTCIDSCPFDAIELKDEKAHINEYCNACMSCLEVCEEGAIVEIKDAQKAVAKDFSDYKDVLIFAEQRDGEVAAVSYELIGAARRLAGELGTSVHALLLGADENAAKELIKWGADKVFLCSDSSLLPFNDDSYSEVLTKVIKDNKPAIVLAGATPVGRSFIPRVAAKLKTGLTADCTLLEIDKETKHLLQVRPAFGGNIMATILCPDYRPQMATVRPRVMKKDVYDESRKGEIVNVRLDGITSRTKVTASVKEESALSVNLHEADVIVAGGRGCGGEKGFKL
;
A
#
# COMPACT_ATOMS: atom_id res chain seq x y z
N MET A 1 -0.89 -16.85 15.33
CA MET A 1 -1.83 -17.72 16.08
C MET A 1 -1.46 -17.62 17.55
N PRO A 2 -2.42 -17.33 18.44
CA PRO A 2 -2.15 -17.12 19.86
C PRO A 2 -1.91 -18.43 20.64
N VAL A 3 -2.17 -19.58 20.02
CA VAL A 3 -1.96 -20.90 20.61
C VAL A 3 -1.00 -21.71 19.73
N ILE A 4 0.01 -22.33 20.34
CA ILE A 4 0.99 -23.21 19.67
C ILE A 4 0.98 -24.57 20.36
N ILE A 5 1.17 -25.62 19.56
CA ILE A 5 1.36 -26.98 20.05
C ILE A 5 2.85 -27.31 20.02
N LYS A 6 3.39 -27.62 21.20
CA LYS A 6 4.74 -28.17 21.38
C LYS A 6 4.74 -29.63 21.00
N THR A 7 5.21 -29.92 19.79
CA THR A 7 5.22 -31.27 19.24
C THR A 7 6.11 -32.23 20.03
N ASP A 8 7.08 -31.73 20.78
CA ASP A 8 7.93 -32.48 21.72
C ASP A 8 7.17 -33.01 22.95
N LYS A 9 6.10 -32.33 23.36
CA LYS A 9 5.27 -32.71 24.52
C LYS A 9 3.92 -33.30 24.13
N CYS A 10 3.55 -33.21 22.87
CA CYS A 10 2.27 -33.71 22.39
C CYS A 10 2.33 -35.24 22.27
N THR A 11 1.47 -35.91 23.03
CA THR A 11 1.32 -37.38 23.06
C THR A 11 0.28 -37.89 22.06
N GLY A 12 -0.38 -37.02 21.30
CA GLY A 12 -1.40 -37.42 20.32
C GLY A 12 -2.71 -37.91 20.91
N CYS A 13 -2.98 -37.65 22.20
CA CYS A 13 -4.14 -38.19 22.93
C CYS A 13 -5.53 -37.78 22.39
N GLY A 14 -5.61 -36.73 21.56
CA GLY A 14 -6.85 -36.33 20.88
C GLY A 14 -7.86 -35.53 21.73
N THR A 15 -7.69 -35.45 23.05
CA THR A 15 -8.63 -34.78 23.98
C THR A 15 -8.88 -33.30 23.64
N CYS A 16 -7.90 -32.65 23.01
CA CYS A 16 -8.01 -31.26 22.57
C CYS A 16 -8.96 -31.06 21.38
N ILE A 17 -9.23 -32.09 20.57
CA ILE A 17 -10.16 -32.03 19.43
C ILE A 17 -11.58 -31.86 19.93
N ASP A 18 -12.01 -32.72 20.86
CA ASP A 18 -13.37 -32.69 21.44
C ASP A 18 -13.66 -31.40 22.21
N SER A 19 -12.61 -30.75 22.70
CA SER A 19 -12.71 -29.52 23.48
C SER A 19 -12.73 -28.27 22.60
N CYS A 20 -12.54 -28.40 21.29
CA CYS A 20 -12.54 -27.27 20.38
C CYS A 20 -13.96 -27.02 19.82
N PRO A 21 -14.64 -25.91 20.19
CA PRO A 21 -15.98 -25.61 19.68
C PRO A 21 -15.99 -25.14 18.21
N PHE A 22 -14.82 -25.05 17.57
CA PHE A 22 -14.64 -24.52 16.22
C PHE A 22 -13.95 -25.51 15.28
N ASP A 23 -13.82 -26.78 15.68
CA ASP A 23 -13.14 -27.84 14.90
C ASP A 23 -11.74 -27.41 14.39
N ALA A 24 -11.06 -26.61 15.19
CA ALA A 24 -9.81 -25.97 14.78
C ALA A 24 -8.56 -26.84 15.03
N ILE A 25 -8.73 -28.06 15.56
CA ILE A 25 -7.64 -28.95 15.95
C ILE A 25 -7.81 -30.28 15.20
N GLU A 26 -6.79 -30.68 14.48
CA GLU A 26 -6.72 -31.92 13.72
C GLU A 26 -5.53 -32.75 14.19
N LEU A 27 -5.63 -34.08 14.16
CA LEU A 27 -4.48 -34.98 14.36
C LEU A 27 -3.79 -35.21 13.01
N LYS A 28 -2.53 -34.79 12.90
CA LYS A 28 -1.64 -35.09 11.77
C LYS A 28 -0.34 -35.70 12.32
N ASP A 29 0.08 -36.83 11.75
CA ASP A 29 1.29 -37.54 12.16
C ASP A 29 1.33 -37.86 13.68
N GLU A 30 0.21 -38.35 14.21
CA GLU A 30 0.02 -38.64 15.64
C GLU A 30 0.21 -37.42 16.58
N LYS A 31 0.19 -36.20 16.03
CA LYS A 31 0.29 -34.95 16.80
C LYS A 31 -0.86 -34.02 16.48
N ALA A 32 -1.29 -33.29 17.50
CA ALA A 32 -2.32 -32.27 17.33
C ALA A 32 -1.75 -31.08 16.53
N HIS A 33 -2.52 -30.61 15.55
CA HIS A 33 -2.21 -29.51 14.65
C HIS A 33 -3.38 -28.53 14.63
N ILE A 34 -3.11 -27.24 14.82
CA ILE A 34 -4.13 -26.19 14.81
C ILE A 34 -4.26 -25.62 13.40
N ASN A 35 -5.48 -25.57 12.86
CA ASN A 35 -5.76 -24.99 11.55
C ASN A 35 -6.13 -23.49 11.66
N GLU A 36 -6.53 -22.89 10.53
CA GLU A 36 -6.85 -21.47 10.43
C GLU A 36 -8.17 -21.05 11.10
N TYR A 37 -9.02 -22.00 11.51
CA TYR A 37 -10.29 -21.74 12.19
C TYR A 37 -10.14 -21.45 13.69
N CYS A 38 -8.91 -21.46 14.21
CA CYS A 38 -8.64 -21.23 15.62
C CYS A 38 -9.00 -19.80 16.05
N ASN A 39 -10.04 -19.69 16.87
CA ASN A 39 -10.57 -18.41 17.35
C ASN A 39 -10.02 -17.98 18.72
N ALA A 40 -8.89 -18.56 19.15
CA ALA A 40 -8.20 -18.20 20.40
C ALA A 40 -9.03 -18.31 21.70
N CYS A 41 -10.00 -19.23 21.76
CA CYS A 41 -10.88 -19.38 22.93
C CYS A 41 -10.22 -20.00 24.18
N MET A 42 -8.98 -20.48 24.06
CA MET A 42 -8.16 -21.06 25.14
C MET A 42 -8.71 -22.36 25.78
N SER A 43 -9.86 -22.88 25.33
CA SER A 43 -10.44 -24.13 25.86
C SER A 43 -9.49 -25.33 25.75
N CYS A 44 -8.61 -25.35 24.74
CA CYS A 44 -7.64 -26.41 24.55
C CYS A 44 -6.45 -26.38 25.53
N LEU A 45 -6.18 -25.25 26.20
CA LEU A 45 -5.11 -25.17 27.19
C LEU A 45 -5.46 -25.92 28.48
N GLU A 46 -6.71 -25.79 28.94
CA GLU A 46 -7.14 -26.38 30.22
C GLU A 46 -7.21 -27.91 30.16
N VAL A 47 -7.41 -28.45 28.95
CA VAL A 47 -7.63 -29.88 28.74
C VAL A 47 -6.34 -30.64 28.42
N CYS A 48 -5.24 -29.93 28.12
CA CYS A 48 -3.98 -30.59 27.81
C CYS A 48 -3.20 -30.93 29.09
N GLU A 49 -3.33 -32.18 29.55
CA GLU A 49 -2.63 -32.69 30.75
C GLU A 49 -1.10 -32.56 30.66
N GLU A 50 -0.53 -32.76 29.47
CA GLU A 50 0.92 -32.65 29.21
C GLU A 50 1.41 -31.20 29.05
N GLY A 51 0.50 -30.23 29.04
CA GLY A 51 0.84 -28.82 28.79
C GLY A 51 1.51 -28.59 27.43
N ALA A 52 1.21 -29.44 26.44
CA ALA A 52 1.73 -29.33 25.08
C ALA A 52 1.12 -28.13 24.35
N ILE A 53 -0.10 -27.72 24.71
CA ILE A 53 -0.79 -26.57 24.14
C ILE A 53 -0.47 -25.34 25.00
N VAL A 54 0.27 -24.40 24.44
CA VAL A 54 0.68 -23.17 25.12
C VAL A 54 0.07 -21.95 24.46
N GLU A 55 -0.41 -21.05 25.31
CA GLU A 55 -0.77 -19.70 24.91
C GLU A 55 0.53 -18.93 24.79
N ILE A 56 0.74 -18.29 23.64
CA ILE A 56 1.83 -17.34 23.52
C ILE A 56 1.37 -16.05 24.21
N LYS A 57 1.54 -15.97 25.53
CA LYS A 57 1.31 -14.72 26.28
C LYS A 57 2.28 -13.60 25.86
N ASP A 58 3.31 -13.91 25.06
CA ASP A 58 4.33 -13.00 24.59
C ASP A 58 4.64 -13.14 23.08
N ALA A 59 3.61 -13.06 22.23
CA ALA A 59 3.85 -12.65 20.83
C ALA A 59 4.08 -11.12 20.71
N GLN A 60 4.15 -10.41 21.86
CA GLN A 60 4.55 -9.01 21.98
C GLN A 60 6.00 -8.81 22.45
N LYS A 61 6.84 -9.85 22.45
CA LYS A 61 8.23 -9.61 22.05
C LYS A 61 8.27 -9.85 20.56
N ALA A 62 7.96 -8.79 19.82
CA ALA A 62 8.65 -8.53 18.58
C ALA A 62 10.10 -8.98 18.82
N VAL A 63 10.50 -10.08 18.17
CA VAL A 63 11.87 -10.18 17.67
C VAL A 63 12.13 -8.76 17.20
N ALA A 64 13.07 -8.06 17.81
CA ALA A 64 13.51 -6.76 17.34
C ALA A 64 13.92 -7.04 15.89
N LYS A 65 12.95 -6.91 14.99
CA LYS A 65 13.14 -7.19 13.58
C LYS A 65 14.06 -6.06 13.22
N ASP A 66 15.29 -6.40 12.91
CA ASP A 66 16.26 -5.43 12.45
C ASP A 66 15.69 -4.85 11.15
N PHE A 67 14.96 -3.73 11.29
CA PHE A 67 14.44 -2.94 10.20
C PHE A 67 15.52 -2.02 9.62
N SER A 68 16.77 -2.20 10.06
CA SER A 68 17.97 -1.50 9.59
C SER A 68 18.19 -1.63 8.08
N ASP A 69 17.68 -2.70 7.49
CA ASP A 69 17.70 -2.94 6.04
C ASP A 69 16.70 -2.08 5.28
N TYR A 70 15.64 -1.61 5.94
CA TYR A 70 14.58 -0.85 5.29
C TYR A 70 14.90 0.62 5.31
N LYS A 71 15.32 1.13 4.16
CA LYS A 71 15.65 2.54 3.95
C LYS A 71 14.84 3.05 2.78
N ASP A 72 14.64 4.36 2.73
CA ASP A 72 14.04 5.07 1.60
C ASP A 72 12.51 5.09 1.55
N VAL A 73 12.01 6.13 0.86
CA VAL A 73 10.59 6.37 0.64
C VAL A 73 10.29 6.07 -0.81
N LEU A 74 9.50 5.03 -1.07
CA LEU A 74 9.05 4.67 -2.41
C LEU A 74 7.68 5.28 -2.70
N ILE A 75 7.55 5.91 -3.85
CA ILE A 75 6.30 6.50 -4.34
C ILE A 75 5.86 5.75 -5.58
N PHE A 76 4.58 5.48 -5.69
CA PHE A 76 3.98 5.06 -6.94
C PHE A 76 3.55 6.30 -7.76
N ALA A 77 4.23 6.53 -8.89
CA ALA A 77 3.86 7.57 -9.83
C ALA A 77 2.78 7.03 -10.78
N GLU A 78 1.56 7.53 -10.62
CA GLU A 78 0.46 7.23 -11.55
C GLU A 78 0.71 7.95 -12.87
N GLN A 79 0.48 7.23 -13.96
CA GLN A 79 0.39 7.79 -15.30
C GLN A 79 -0.99 7.54 -15.91
N ARG A 80 -1.39 8.41 -16.83
CA ARG A 80 -2.55 8.24 -17.70
C ARG A 80 -2.09 8.52 -19.12
N ASP A 81 -2.19 7.52 -19.98
CA ASP A 81 -1.83 7.63 -21.41
C ASP A 81 -0.38 8.11 -21.68
N GLY A 82 0.56 7.75 -20.82
CA GLY A 82 1.96 8.16 -20.93
C GLY A 82 2.31 9.46 -20.19
N GLU A 83 1.31 10.22 -19.74
CA GLU A 83 1.49 11.45 -18.96
C GLU A 83 1.38 11.19 -17.46
N VAL A 84 2.27 11.80 -16.67
CA VAL A 84 2.27 11.66 -15.21
C VAL A 84 1.13 12.47 -14.60
N ALA A 85 0.30 11.81 -13.80
CA ALA A 85 -0.80 12.46 -13.12
C ALA A 85 -0.31 13.44 -12.04
N ALA A 86 -1.04 14.54 -11.84
CA ALA A 86 -0.65 15.60 -10.90
C ALA A 86 -0.43 15.10 -9.45
N VAL A 87 -1.15 14.07 -9.03
CA VAL A 87 -1.01 13.42 -7.72
C VAL A 87 0.41 12.90 -7.48
N SER A 88 1.12 12.45 -8.51
CA SER A 88 2.49 11.94 -8.41
C SER A 88 3.46 13.04 -7.97
N TYR A 89 3.28 14.27 -8.46
CA TYR A 89 4.11 15.42 -8.07
C TYR A 89 3.85 15.86 -6.62
N GLU A 90 2.59 15.80 -6.19
CA GLU A 90 2.21 16.08 -4.80
C GLU A 90 2.79 15.04 -3.83
N LEU A 91 2.79 13.76 -4.23
CA LEU A 91 3.41 12.68 -3.47
C LEU A 91 4.92 12.84 -3.35
N ILE A 92 5.61 13.31 -4.41
CA ILE A 92 7.05 13.60 -4.35
C ILE A 92 7.33 14.69 -3.31
N GLY A 93 6.53 15.76 -3.28
CA GLY A 93 6.69 16.81 -2.27
C GLY A 93 6.50 16.28 -0.84
N ALA A 94 5.47 15.46 -0.62
CA ALA A 94 5.26 14.82 0.68
C ALA A 94 6.42 13.89 1.06
N ALA A 95 6.85 13.05 0.12
CA ALA A 95 7.96 12.12 0.33
C ALA A 95 9.27 12.84 0.59
N ARG A 96 9.55 13.98 -0.07
CA ARG A 96 10.77 14.77 0.17
C ARG A 96 10.79 15.35 1.57
N ARG A 97 9.65 15.85 2.05
CA ARG A 97 9.52 16.33 3.44
C ARG A 97 9.80 15.19 4.43
N LEU A 98 9.20 14.02 4.21
CA LEU A 98 9.41 12.84 5.04
C LEU A 98 10.87 12.36 4.99
N ALA A 99 11.45 12.32 3.80
CA ALA A 99 12.84 11.93 3.56
C ALA A 99 13.84 12.92 4.20
N GLY A 100 13.53 14.22 4.24
CA GLY A 100 14.32 15.23 4.92
C GLY A 100 14.35 15.04 6.45
N GLU A 101 13.24 14.60 7.04
CA GLU A 101 13.16 14.29 8.48
C GLU A 101 13.85 12.95 8.83
N LEU A 102 13.80 11.95 7.94
CA LEU A 102 14.43 10.64 8.11
C LEU A 102 15.89 10.57 7.67
N GLY A 103 16.34 11.51 6.82
CA GLY A 103 17.65 11.47 6.16
C GLY A 103 17.79 10.37 5.10
N THR A 104 16.70 10.02 4.39
CA THR A 104 16.69 8.92 3.39
C THR A 104 16.52 9.45 1.95
N SER A 105 16.64 8.59 0.94
CA SER A 105 16.35 8.97 -0.45
C SER A 105 14.88 8.79 -0.82
N VAL A 106 14.45 9.49 -1.87
CA VAL A 106 13.12 9.38 -2.46
C VAL A 106 13.22 8.56 -3.75
N HIS A 107 12.50 7.43 -3.77
CA HIS A 107 12.40 6.56 -4.92
C HIS A 107 11.00 6.70 -5.55
N ALA A 108 10.90 6.70 -6.87
CA ALA A 108 9.63 6.70 -7.59
C ALA A 108 9.52 5.46 -8.50
N LEU A 109 8.38 4.78 -8.50
CA LEU A 109 8.06 3.71 -9.44
C LEU A 109 7.11 4.26 -10.51
N LEU A 110 7.54 4.22 -11.76
CA LEU A 110 6.77 4.63 -12.92
C LEU A 110 6.57 3.43 -13.85
N LEU A 111 5.31 3.11 -14.14
CA LEU A 111 4.89 1.95 -14.93
C LEU A 111 4.21 2.39 -16.22
N GLY A 112 4.68 1.91 -17.36
CA GLY A 112 4.06 2.11 -18.68
C GLY A 112 4.30 3.47 -19.33
N ALA A 113 5.26 4.26 -18.85
CA ALA A 113 5.59 5.59 -19.35
C ALA A 113 6.95 5.62 -20.09
N ASP A 114 7.20 6.73 -20.78
CA ASP A 114 8.48 7.00 -21.44
C ASP A 114 9.56 7.48 -20.46
N GLU A 115 10.83 7.37 -20.88
CA GLU A 115 11.97 7.92 -20.14
C GLU A 115 11.88 9.44 -19.91
N ASN A 116 11.13 10.17 -20.74
CA ASN A 116 10.92 11.61 -20.56
C ASN A 116 10.10 11.90 -19.30
N ALA A 117 9.04 11.13 -19.05
CA ALA A 117 8.25 11.23 -17.83
C ALA A 117 9.09 10.88 -16.58
N ALA A 118 9.99 9.90 -16.70
CA ALA A 118 10.94 9.59 -15.63
C ALA A 118 11.90 10.76 -15.33
N LYS A 119 12.38 11.46 -16.36
CA LYS A 119 13.21 12.67 -16.18
C LYS A 119 12.43 13.81 -15.52
N GLU A 120 11.15 13.97 -15.84
CA GLU A 120 10.30 14.97 -15.17
C GLU A 120 10.17 14.66 -13.68
N LEU A 121 9.90 13.41 -13.29
CA LEU A 121 9.83 13.02 -11.87
C LEU A 121 11.13 13.33 -11.11
N ILE A 122 12.29 13.19 -11.76
CA ILE A 122 13.60 13.55 -11.18
C ILE A 122 13.68 15.07 -10.92
N LYS A 123 13.26 15.89 -11.89
CA LYS A 123 13.25 17.35 -11.75
C LYS A 123 12.32 17.82 -10.62
N TRP A 124 11.23 17.10 -10.39
CA TRP A 124 10.33 17.35 -9.26
C TRP A 124 10.86 16.84 -7.91
N GLY A 125 11.91 16.02 -7.89
CA GLY A 125 12.64 15.66 -6.67
C GLY A 125 12.77 14.19 -6.33
N ALA A 126 12.53 13.28 -7.28
CA ALA A 126 12.88 11.87 -7.11
C ALA A 126 14.40 11.66 -7.30
N ASP A 127 15.06 11.01 -6.34
CA ASP A 127 16.50 10.71 -6.42
C ASP A 127 16.76 9.45 -7.27
N LYS A 128 15.85 8.47 -7.23
CA LYS A 128 15.88 7.26 -8.05
C LYS A 128 14.50 6.97 -8.64
N VAL A 129 14.45 6.65 -9.94
CA VAL A 129 13.21 6.29 -10.64
C VAL A 129 13.31 4.88 -11.19
N PHE A 130 12.47 3.99 -10.71
CA PHE A 130 12.26 2.67 -11.27
C PHE A 130 11.30 2.79 -12.44
N LEU A 131 11.81 2.61 -13.66
CA LEU A 131 11.04 2.70 -14.89
C LEU A 131 10.73 1.30 -15.40
N CYS A 132 9.46 1.03 -15.69
CA CYS A 132 9.05 -0.16 -16.42
C CYS A 132 8.32 0.26 -17.70
N SER A 133 9.08 0.37 -18.78
CA SER A 133 8.61 0.82 -20.10
C SER A 133 8.11 -0.33 -20.96
N ASP A 134 7.19 -1.14 -20.43
CA ASP A 134 6.55 -2.22 -21.19
C ASP A 134 5.20 -1.76 -21.74
N SER A 135 4.99 -1.92 -23.05
CA SER A 135 3.73 -1.60 -23.74
C SER A 135 2.51 -2.34 -23.16
N SER A 136 2.72 -3.49 -22.51
CA SER A 136 1.67 -4.25 -21.83
C SER A 136 1.09 -3.53 -20.59
N LEU A 137 1.79 -2.52 -20.08
CA LEU A 137 1.38 -1.71 -18.92
C LEU A 137 0.65 -0.41 -19.32
N LEU A 138 0.49 -0.13 -20.62
CA LEU A 138 -0.34 1.00 -21.09
C LEU A 138 -1.80 0.87 -20.60
N PRO A 139 -2.48 -0.28 -20.78
CA PRO A 139 -3.75 -0.49 -20.12
C PRO A 139 -3.54 -0.84 -18.65
N PHE A 140 -4.18 -0.07 -17.75
CA PHE A 140 -4.13 -0.34 -16.33
C PHE A 140 -4.62 -1.76 -16.01
N ASN A 141 -3.82 -2.49 -15.24
CA ASN A 141 -4.14 -3.85 -14.83
C ASN A 141 -3.59 -4.14 -13.43
N ASP A 142 -4.50 -4.47 -12.50
CA ASP A 142 -4.16 -4.72 -11.11
C ASP A 142 -3.19 -5.88 -10.89
N ASP A 143 -3.27 -6.95 -11.70
CA ASP A 143 -2.37 -8.11 -11.58
C ASP A 143 -0.93 -7.68 -11.86
N SER A 144 -0.71 -7.05 -13.01
CA SER A 144 0.62 -6.63 -13.45
C SER A 144 1.24 -5.60 -12.52
N TYR A 145 0.47 -4.56 -12.17
CA TYR A 145 0.94 -3.48 -11.30
C TYR A 145 1.28 -3.99 -9.90
N SER A 146 0.46 -4.90 -9.36
CA SER A 146 0.71 -5.50 -8.05
C SER A 146 1.99 -6.34 -8.03
N GLU A 147 2.25 -7.13 -9.06
CA GLU A 147 3.45 -7.98 -9.14
C GLU A 147 4.74 -7.16 -9.25
N VAL A 148 4.73 -6.14 -10.10
CA VAL A 148 5.90 -5.25 -10.27
C VAL A 148 6.20 -4.51 -8.99
N LEU A 149 5.20 -3.88 -8.37
CA LEU A 149 5.43 -3.16 -7.11
C LEU A 149 5.89 -4.12 -6.01
N THR A 150 5.35 -5.34 -5.94
CA THR A 150 5.80 -6.35 -4.97
C THR A 150 7.26 -6.75 -5.20
N LYS A 151 7.69 -6.93 -6.45
CA LYS A 151 9.09 -7.25 -6.80
C LYS A 151 10.03 -6.12 -6.39
N VAL A 152 9.71 -4.88 -6.78
CA VAL A 152 10.49 -3.68 -6.44
C VAL A 152 10.60 -3.47 -4.93
N ILE A 153 9.53 -3.74 -4.18
CA ILE A 153 9.55 -3.66 -2.71
C ILE A 153 10.43 -4.75 -2.10
N LYS A 154 10.41 -5.98 -2.63
CA LYS A 154 11.25 -7.07 -2.10
C LYS A 154 12.74 -6.83 -2.35
N ASP A 155 13.08 -6.28 -3.51
CA ASP A 155 14.47 -6.07 -3.92
C ASP A 155 15.10 -4.87 -3.20
N ASN A 156 14.36 -3.76 -3.06
CA ASN A 156 14.88 -2.52 -2.47
C ASN A 156 14.53 -2.32 -0.99
N LYS A 157 13.58 -3.10 -0.45
CA LYS A 157 13.10 -3.00 0.94
C LYS A 157 12.84 -1.55 1.40
N PRO A 158 11.94 -0.78 0.75
CA PRO A 158 11.66 0.59 1.17
C PRO A 158 11.05 0.66 2.58
N ALA A 159 11.38 1.69 3.35
CA ALA A 159 10.80 1.90 4.68
C ALA A 159 9.33 2.33 4.60
N ILE A 160 9.02 3.22 3.63
CA ILE A 160 7.70 3.80 3.43
C ILE A 160 7.30 3.63 1.95
N VAL A 161 6.04 3.26 1.70
CA VAL A 161 5.45 3.22 0.36
C VAL A 161 4.22 4.13 0.32
N LEU A 162 4.25 5.12 -0.58
CA LEU A 162 3.16 6.07 -0.78
C LEU A 162 2.54 5.89 -2.17
N ALA A 163 1.21 6.00 -2.23
CA ALA A 163 0.48 5.99 -3.49
C ALA A 163 -0.68 7.00 -3.46
N GLY A 164 -1.17 7.41 -4.62
CA GLY A 164 -2.33 8.29 -4.71
C GLY A 164 -3.61 7.54 -4.35
N ALA A 165 -4.51 8.15 -3.61
CA ALA A 165 -5.84 7.60 -3.32
C ALA A 165 -6.81 7.79 -4.50
N THR A 166 -6.33 7.53 -5.72
CA THR A 166 -7.10 7.52 -6.97
C THR A 166 -7.78 6.16 -7.18
N PRO A 167 -8.70 6.00 -8.15
CA PRO A 167 -9.27 4.70 -8.46
C PRO A 167 -8.22 3.62 -8.72
N VAL A 168 -7.13 4.00 -9.42
CA VAL A 168 -5.96 3.13 -9.66
C VAL A 168 -5.29 2.75 -8.35
N GLY A 169 -4.81 3.71 -7.56
CA GLY A 169 -4.07 3.42 -6.33
C GLY A 169 -4.92 2.70 -5.27
N ARG A 170 -6.21 3.03 -5.15
CA ARG A 170 -7.14 2.35 -4.23
C ARG A 170 -7.43 0.90 -4.63
N SER A 171 -7.24 0.54 -5.91
CA SER A 171 -7.51 -0.81 -6.40
C SER A 171 -6.34 -1.77 -6.12
N PHE A 172 -5.12 -1.44 -6.55
CA PHE A 172 -4.02 -2.42 -6.49
C PHE A 172 -3.16 -2.35 -5.21
N ILE A 173 -3.08 -1.19 -4.53
CA ILE A 173 -2.24 -1.05 -3.32
C ILE A 173 -2.69 -1.93 -2.15
N PRO A 174 -4.00 -2.07 -1.84
CA PRO A 174 -4.46 -3.02 -0.82
C PRO A 174 -4.02 -4.46 -1.11
N ARG A 175 -3.97 -4.83 -2.38
CA ARG A 175 -3.52 -6.16 -2.80
C ARG A 175 -2.03 -6.37 -2.57
N VAL A 176 -1.22 -5.34 -2.79
CA VAL A 176 0.22 -5.38 -2.47
C VAL A 176 0.45 -5.48 -0.97
N ALA A 177 -0.31 -4.70 -0.17
CA ALA A 177 -0.24 -4.77 1.28
C ALA A 177 -0.60 -6.17 1.82
N ALA A 178 -1.64 -6.79 1.27
CA ALA A 178 -2.04 -8.16 1.61
C ALA A 178 -0.96 -9.20 1.25
N LYS A 179 -0.35 -9.10 0.05
CA LYS A 179 0.75 -10.00 -0.38
C LYS A 179 1.98 -9.88 0.53
N LEU A 180 2.30 -8.66 0.99
CA LEU A 180 3.43 -8.38 1.86
C LEU A 180 3.13 -8.58 3.35
N LYS A 181 1.85 -8.83 3.70
CA LYS A 181 1.37 -8.92 5.09
C LYS A 181 1.76 -7.70 5.92
N THR A 182 1.57 -6.50 5.36
CA THR A 182 1.88 -5.22 6.02
C THR A 182 0.62 -4.36 6.17
N GLY A 183 0.71 -3.33 7.02
CA GLY A 183 -0.36 -2.37 7.24
C GLY A 183 -0.48 -1.35 6.09
N LEU A 184 -1.72 -0.98 5.76
CA LEU A 184 -2.05 0.05 4.79
C LEU A 184 -3.06 1.03 5.38
N THR A 185 -2.74 2.31 5.37
CA THR A 185 -3.71 3.36 5.71
C THR A 185 -4.26 4.02 4.45
N ALA A 186 -5.59 4.03 4.36
CA ALA A 186 -6.30 4.58 3.22
C ALA A 186 -6.58 6.08 3.38
N ASP A 187 -6.51 6.82 2.27
CA ASP A 187 -6.93 8.22 2.14
C ASP A 187 -6.38 9.18 3.20
N CYS A 188 -5.06 9.12 3.44
CA CYS A 188 -4.36 9.99 4.38
C CYS A 188 -4.41 11.45 3.91
N THR A 189 -4.63 12.35 4.88
CA THR A 189 -4.59 13.80 4.67
C THR A 189 -3.32 14.42 5.23
N LEU A 190 -2.72 13.82 6.26
CA LEU A 190 -1.47 14.30 6.83
C LEU A 190 -0.56 13.11 7.12
N LEU A 191 0.72 13.30 6.82
CA LEU A 191 1.79 12.35 7.06
C LEU A 191 2.89 13.08 7.83
N GLU A 192 3.25 12.57 8.99
CA GLU A 192 4.34 13.10 9.83
C GLU A 192 5.21 11.95 10.31
N ILE A 193 6.46 12.24 10.67
CA ILE A 193 7.33 11.25 11.31
C ILE A 193 7.43 11.57 12.78
N ASP A 194 7.24 10.54 13.60
CA ASP A 194 7.52 10.65 15.02
C ASP A 194 9.04 10.72 15.25
N LYS A 195 9.51 11.75 15.96
CA LYS A 195 10.94 12.03 16.16
C LYS A 195 11.63 10.99 17.04
N GLU A 196 10.88 10.32 17.92
CA GLU A 196 11.44 9.32 18.84
C GLU A 196 11.45 7.92 18.21
N THR A 197 10.32 7.51 17.63
CA THR A 197 10.16 6.14 17.09
C THR A 197 10.53 6.02 15.61
N LYS A 198 10.70 7.14 14.89
CA LYS A 198 10.88 7.20 13.43
C LYS A 198 9.77 6.50 12.64
N HIS A 199 8.60 6.31 13.26
CA HIS A 199 7.44 5.73 12.61
C HIS A 199 6.63 6.79 11.87
N LEU A 200 5.94 6.37 10.82
CA LEU A 200 5.08 7.23 10.02
C LEU A 200 3.73 7.36 10.72
N LEU A 201 3.42 8.57 11.18
CA LEU A 201 2.11 8.97 11.68
C LEU A 201 1.20 9.22 10.50
N GLN A 202 0.25 8.30 10.28
CA GLN A 202 -0.67 8.35 9.15
C GLN A 202 -2.02 8.88 9.63
N VAL A 203 -2.29 10.16 9.36
CA VAL A 203 -3.54 10.80 9.78
C VAL A 203 -4.56 10.71 8.65
N ARG A 204 -5.72 10.13 8.95
CA ARG A 204 -6.85 10.09 8.01
C ARG A 204 -8.17 10.46 8.67
N PRO A 205 -9.09 11.06 7.91
CA PRO A 205 -10.48 11.19 8.31
C PRO A 205 -11.20 9.83 8.25
N ALA A 206 -11.94 9.50 9.30
CA ALA A 206 -12.87 8.37 9.37
C ALA A 206 -14.30 8.89 9.65
N PHE A 207 -15.30 8.02 9.49
CA PHE A 207 -16.71 8.34 9.74
C PHE A 207 -17.20 9.60 9.00
N GLY A 208 -16.98 9.63 7.67
CA GLY A 208 -17.42 10.74 6.82
C GLY A 208 -16.67 12.06 7.04
N GLY A 209 -15.54 12.04 7.76
CA GLY A 209 -14.76 13.24 8.08
C GLY A 209 -14.93 13.74 9.51
N ASN A 210 -15.78 13.11 10.32
CA ASN A 210 -16.06 13.57 11.68
C ASN A 210 -14.97 13.21 12.68
N ILE A 211 -14.18 12.16 12.41
CA ILE A 211 -13.13 11.69 13.30
C ILE A 211 -11.80 11.72 12.56
N MET A 212 -10.79 12.31 13.16
CA MET A 212 -9.41 12.24 12.69
C MET A 212 -8.70 11.14 13.47
N ALA A 213 -8.23 10.11 12.77
CA ALA A 213 -7.52 9.00 13.35
C ALA A 213 -6.05 9.02 12.89
N THR A 214 -5.14 8.98 13.84
CA THR A 214 -3.71 8.77 13.59
C THR A 214 -3.41 7.28 13.74
N ILE A 215 -2.96 6.67 12.66
CA ILE A 215 -2.68 5.23 12.58
C ILE A 215 -1.17 5.03 12.43
N LEU A 216 -0.67 4.03 13.15
CA LEU A 216 0.75 3.67 13.20
C LEU A 216 0.89 2.19 12.83
N CYS A 217 1.98 1.85 12.13
CA CYS A 217 2.33 0.46 11.83
C CYS A 217 3.72 0.14 12.44
N PRO A 218 3.79 -0.23 13.73
CA PRO A 218 5.07 -0.44 14.41
C PRO A 218 5.79 -1.70 13.93
N ASP A 219 5.08 -2.82 13.78
CA ASP A 219 5.69 -4.16 13.71
C ASP A 219 5.90 -4.72 12.29
N TYR A 220 5.44 -4.00 11.26
CA TYR A 220 5.47 -4.45 9.87
C TYR A 220 6.08 -3.40 8.95
N ARG A 221 6.74 -3.87 7.88
CA ARG A 221 7.35 -3.06 6.82
C ARG A 221 7.03 -3.67 5.45
N PRO A 222 6.93 -2.86 4.38
CA PRO A 222 6.99 -1.39 4.37
C PRO A 222 5.76 -0.75 5.03
N GLN A 223 5.91 0.47 5.57
CA GLN A 223 4.77 1.27 6.03
C GLN A 223 4.04 1.84 4.81
N MET A 224 2.81 1.41 4.54
CA MET A 224 2.09 1.82 3.33
C MET A 224 0.99 2.83 3.65
N ALA A 225 0.86 3.85 2.82
CA ALA A 225 -0.25 4.80 2.86
C ALA A 225 -0.69 5.21 1.46
N THR A 226 -2.00 5.33 1.25
CA THR A 226 -2.54 6.09 0.12
C THR A 226 -2.87 7.50 0.57
N VAL A 227 -2.49 8.51 -0.20
CA VAL A 227 -2.68 9.92 0.12
C VAL A 227 -3.78 10.52 -0.74
N ARG A 228 -4.64 11.31 -0.12
CA ARG A 228 -5.70 12.03 -0.82
C ARG A 228 -5.10 13.01 -1.84
N PRO A 229 -5.53 12.97 -3.12
CA PRO A 229 -5.11 13.96 -4.11
C PRO A 229 -5.46 15.39 -3.67
N ARG A 230 -4.66 16.38 -4.10
CA ARG A 230 -4.78 17.83 -3.82
C ARG A 230 -4.56 18.24 -2.36
N VAL A 231 -4.12 17.33 -1.49
CA VAL A 231 -3.83 17.67 -0.08
C VAL A 231 -2.38 18.07 0.13
N MET A 232 -1.47 17.39 -0.58
CA MET A 232 -0.04 17.65 -0.46
C MET A 232 0.38 18.73 -1.46
N LYS A 233 1.36 19.55 -1.06
CA LYS A 233 1.92 20.58 -1.94
C LYS A 233 3.00 19.96 -2.83
N LYS A 234 3.04 20.39 -4.10
CA LYS A 234 4.13 20.08 -5.01
C LYS A 234 5.44 20.69 -4.49
N ASP A 235 6.56 20.01 -4.68
CA ASP A 235 7.88 20.53 -4.33
C ASP A 235 8.38 21.55 -5.36
N VAL A 236 9.52 22.18 -5.08
CA VAL A 236 10.20 23.09 -6.02
C VAL A 236 10.74 22.29 -7.20
N TYR A 237 10.30 22.65 -8.40
CA TYR A 237 10.83 22.12 -9.65
C TYR A 237 12.26 22.62 -9.85
N ASP A 238 13.21 21.69 -9.97
CA ASP A 238 14.63 21.98 -10.15
C ASP A 238 15.17 21.22 -11.37
N GLU A 239 15.54 21.96 -12.40
CA GLU A 239 16.07 21.40 -13.65
C GLU A 239 17.47 20.82 -13.51
N SER A 240 18.20 21.19 -12.46
CA SER A 240 19.60 20.79 -12.25
C SER A 240 19.74 19.46 -11.51
N ARG A 241 18.65 18.92 -10.96
CA ARG A 241 18.66 17.65 -10.22
C ARG A 241 19.01 16.49 -11.15
N LYS A 242 19.99 15.70 -10.71
CA LYS A 242 20.36 14.43 -11.33
C LYS A 242 19.83 13.29 -10.47
N GLY A 243 19.16 12.34 -11.11
CA GLY A 243 18.64 11.14 -10.49
C GLY A 243 19.06 9.89 -11.27
N GLU A 244 18.95 8.74 -10.62
CA GLU A 244 19.26 7.44 -11.22
C GLU A 244 17.99 6.81 -11.81
N ILE A 245 18.01 6.43 -13.09
CA ILE A 245 16.91 5.68 -13.71
C ILE A 245 17.28 4.20 -13.74
N VAL A 246 16.48 3.36 -13.08
CA VAL A 246 16.67 1.91 -13.04
C VAL A 246 15.54 1.24 -13.82
N ASN A 247 15.89 0.59 -14.92
CA ASN A 247 14.91 -0.13 -15.74
C ASN A 247 14.58 -1.49 -15.12
N VAL A 248 13.31 -1.69 -14.76
CA VAL A 248 12.79 -2.94 -14.21
C VAL A 248 12.13 -3.75 -15.33
N ARG A 249 12.60 -4.98 -15.55
CA ARG A 249 12.01 -5.89 -16.54
C ARG A 249 10.87 -6.72 -15.94
N LEU A 250 9.80 -6.86 -16.72
CA LEU A 250 8.71 -7.78 -16.46
C LEU A 250 9.11 -9.17 -16.97
N ASP A 251 9.24 -10.12 -16.07
CA ASP A 251 9.38 -11.53 -16.46
C ASP A 251 8.06 -12.25 -16.10
N GLY A 252 7.28 -12.58 -17.14
CA GLY A 252 6.21 -13.59 -17.05
C GLY A 252 5.03 -13.26 -16.15
N ILE A 253 4.42 -12.08 -16.28
CA ILE A 253 3.19 -11.75 -15.54
C ILE A 253 2.01 -12.51 -16.16
N THR A 254 1.42 -13.41 -15.37
CA THR A 254 0.15 -14.06 -15.69
C THR A 254 -1.00 -13.17 -15.24
N SER A 255 -1.51 -12.33 -16.14
CA SER A 255 -2.74 -11.59 -15.88
C SER A 255 -3.97 -12.49 -16.08
N ARG A 256 -4.86 -12.50 -15.10
CA ARG A 256 -6.20 -13.11 -15.23
C ARG A 256 -7.19 -12.15 -15.88
N THR A 257 -6.89 -10.86 -15.85
CA THR A 257 -7.73 -9.80 -16.43
C THR A 257 -7.21 -9.41 -17.81
N LYS A 258 -8.11 -9.28 -18.79
CA LYS A 258 -7.78 -8.77 -20.12
C LYS A 258 -8.60 -7.53 -20.38
N VAL A 259 -7.93 -6.39 -20.56
CA VAL A 259 -8.57 -5.15 -20.97
C VAL A 259 -8.96 -5.29 -22.44
N THR A 260 -10.26 -5.31 -22.73
CA THR A 260 -10.81 -5.49 -24.09
C THR A 260 -10.97 -4.16 -24.82
N ALA A 261 -11.38 -3.11 -24.11
CA ALA A 261 -11.48 -1.76 -24.61
C ALA A 261 -11.40 -0.77 -23.44
N SER A 262 -10.68 0.32 -23.66
CA SER A 262 -10.71 1.51 -22.79
C SER A 262 -11.49 2.58 -23.53
N VAL A 263 -12.71 2.87 -23.07
CA VAL A 263 -13.52 3.94 -23.63
C VAL A 263 -13.19 5.21 -22.87
N LYS A 264 -12.50 6.16 -23.51
CA LYS A 264 -12.43 7.52 -22.99
C LYS A 264 -13.72 8.22 -23.36
N GLU A 265 -14.41 8.80 -22.39
CA GLU A 265 -15.46 9.78 -22.66
C GLU A 265 -14.80 11.09 -23.11
N GLU A 266 -14.16 11.08 -24.28
CA GLU A 266 -13.67 12.30 -24.92
C GLU A 266 -14.86 13.02 -25.56
N SER A 267 -15.54 13.84 -24.77
CA SER A 267 -16.25 14.97 -25.36
C SER A 267 -15.20 16.08 -25.57
N ALA A 268 -14.92 16.40 -26.84
CA ALA A 268 -13.87 17.32 -27.31
C ALA A 268 -13.97 18.79 -26.79
N LEU A 269 -14.87 19.05 -25.86
CA LEU A 269 -15.16 20.34 -25.22
C LEU A 269 -15.16 20.25 -23.67
N SER A 270 -14.91 19.07 -23.10
CA SER A 270 -15.01 18.86 -21.65
C SER A 270 -13.69 19.13 -20.95
N VAL A 271 -13.68 20.17 -20.12
CA VAL A 271 -12.63 20.35 -19.12
C VAL A 271 -12.77 19.22 -18.10
N ASN A 272 -11.67 18.54 -17.77
CA ASN A 272 -11.68 17.51 -16.74
C ASN A 272 -12.01 18.14 -15.38
N LEU A 273 -13.17 17.83 -14.81
CA LEU A 273 -13.62 18.36 -13.52
C LEU A 273 -12.61 18.09 -12.39
N HIS A 274 -11.84 17.00 -12.49
CA HIS A 274 -10.80 16.66 -11.52
C HIS A 274 -9.56 17.56 -11.61
N GLU A 275 -9.40 18.32 -12.69
CA GLU A 275 -8.26 19.21 -12.93
C GLU A 275 -8.67 20.68 -12.92
N ALA A 276 -9.98 20.97 -12.93
CA ALA A 276 -10.49 22.34 -12.81
C ALA A 276 -10.09 22.98 -11.47
N ASP A 277 -9.63 24.24 -11.56
CA ASP A 277 -9.34 25.09 -10.40
C ASP A 277 -10.62 25.64 -9.77
N VAL A 278 -11.60 25.96 -10.61
CA VAL A 278 -12.90 26.50 -10.22
C VAL A 278 -14.00 25.65 -10.85
N ILE A 279 -14.92 25.16 -10.02
CA ILE A 279 -16.07 24.37 -10.46
C ILE A 279 -17.34 25.17 -10.16
N VAL A 280 -18.09 25.49 -11.21
CA VAL A 280 -19.45 26.02 -11.08
C VAL A 280 -20.43 24.85 -11.19
N ALA A 281 -21.03 24.46 -10.07
CA ALA A 281 -21.95 23.32 -10.02
C ALA A 281 -23.40 23.79 -10.13
N GLY A 282 -24.10 23.33 -11.17
CA GLY A 282 -25.54 23.46 -11.31
C GLY A 282 -26.25 22.21 -10.80
N GLY A 283 -27.39 22.38 -10.12
CA GLY A 283 -28.20 21.28 -9.60
C GLY A 283 -29.65 21.36 -10.09
N ARG A 284 -30.56 20.66 -9.40
CA ARG A 284 -31.99 20.69 -9.71
C ARG A 284 -32.60 22.11 -9.70
N GLY A 285 -31.99 23.04 -8.95
CA GLY A 285 -32.41 24.44 -8.88
C GLY A 285 -32.19 25.25 -10.18
N CYS A 286 -31.44 24.74 -11.14
CA CYS A 286 -31.16 25.42 -12.41
C CYS A 286 -32.32 25.35 -13.43
N GLY A 287 -33.39 24.60 -13.13
CA GLY A 287 -34.62 24.60 -13.94
C GLY A 287 -34.51 24.03 -15.36
N GLY A 288 -33.36 23.46 -15.74
CA GLY A 288 -33.11 22.83 -17.04
C GLY A 288 -31.81 23.29 -17.69
N GLU A 289 -31.57 22.88 -18.94
CA GLU A 289 -30.33 23.19 -19.70
C GLU A 289 -30.05 24.70 -19.82
N LYS A 290 -31.08 25.54 -19.80
CA LYS A 290 -30.94 27.01 -19.88
C LYS A 290 -30.24 27.60 -18.65
N GLY A 291 -30.37 26.97 -17.49
CA GLY A 291 -29.69 27.40 -16.27
C GLY A 291 -28.20 27.04 -16.22
N PHE A 292 -27.75 26.08 -17.03
CA PHE A 292 -26.35 25.67 -17.13
C PHE A 292 -25.54 26.49 -18.16
N LYS A 293 -26.20 27.37 -18.93
CA LYS A 293 -25.55 28.28 -19.89
C LYS A 293 -25.17 29.65 -19.28
N LEU A 294 -25.49 29.86 -18.00
CA LEU A 294 -25.25 31.09 -17.24
C LEU A 294 -23.79 31.23 -16.79
#